data_AF-A0A0M9XV78-F1
#
_entry.id   AF-A0A0M9XV78-F1
#
_cell.length_a   1.000
_cell.length_b   1.000
_cell.length_c   1.000
_cell.angle_alpha   90.00
_cell.angle_beta   90.00
_cell.angle_gamma   90.00
#
_symmetry.space_group_name_H-M   'P 1'
#
loop_
_entity.id
_entity.type
_entity.pdbx_description
1 polymer ?
#
loop_
_entity_poly.entity_id
_entity_poly.type
_entity_poly.pdbx_seq_one_letter_code
_entity_poly.pdbx_strand_id
1 'polypeptide(L)'
;MANSLHARTQRTLGGLVKRLHGVHGMRRAYRLCAEVVDREQFFLADGDFAIGPGFDPTAVEPLDEGVSMRVWPAVNPINGLSYGYGGLKLIRRSALREMGEAVDVLAALPGRIEFAQETAGITRFNQSPFHAWKAGFRECAMLARGSEYGMAGDDARQRVETWTASQNREFATYAAAGAREGIVFAREAARDPKQFGHLNDPTWLRARFTTVHGDQAVSG
;
A
#
# COMPACT_ATOMS: atom_id res chain seq x y z
N MET A 1 -10.00 12.34 -8.55
CA MET A 1 -8.58 12.24 -8.14
C MET A 1 -7.75 11.28 -9.01
N ALA A 2 -8.21 10.05 -9.26
CA ALA A 2 -7.40 9.06 -10.01
C ALA A 2 -6.89 9.53 -11.39
N ASN A 3 -7.71 10.25 -12.17
CA ASN A 3 -7.28 10.79 -13.48
C ASN A 3 -6.12 11.79 -13.34
N SER A 4 -6.15 12.66 -12.33
CA SER A 4 -5.08 13.64 -12.12
C SER A 4 -3.79 12.98 -11.63
N LEU A 5 -3.90 11.92 -10.83
CA LEU A 5 -2.74 11.14 -10.39
C LEU A 5 -2.11 10.38 -11.56
N HIS A 6 -2.91 9.72 -12.40
CA HIS A 6 -2.43 9.07 -13.61
C HIS A 6 -1.72 10.06 -14.55
N ALA A 7 -2.34 11.21 -14.84
CA ALA A 7 -1.71 12.24 -15.68
C ALA A 7 -0.42 12.79 -15.07
N ARG A 8 -0.34 12.92 -13.73
CA ARG A 8 0.88 13.32 -13.03
C ARG A 8 1.97 12.26 -13.18
N THR A 9 1.65 10.99 -12.95
CA THR A 9 2.59 9.88 -13.15
C THR A 9 3.09 9.81 -14.58
N GLN A 10 2.22 9.97 -15.57
CA GLN A 10 2.62 9.99 -16.97
C GLN A 10 3.61 11.12 -17.29
N ARG A 11 3.37 12.34 -16.76
CA ARG A 11 4.30 13.46 -16.94
C ARG A 11 5.65 13.20 -16.25
N THR A 12 5.63 12.74 -15.00
CA THR A 12 6.87 12.52 -14.23
C THR A 12 7.70 11.37 -14.79
N LEU A 13 7.07 10.29 -15.23
CA LEU A 13 7.80 9.15 -15.81
C LEU A 13 8.25 9.39 -17.26
N GLY A 14 7.76 10.45 -17.92
CA GLY A 14 8.18 10.83 -19.28
C GLY A 14 7.83 9.81 -20.37
N GLY A 15 6.90 8.89 -20.12
CA GLY A 15 6.62 7.75 -21.00
C GLY A 15 5.20 7.21 -20.92
N LEU A 16 4.95 6.09 -21.59
CA LEU A 16 3.63 5.44 -21.60
C LEU A 16 3.28 4.87 -20.22
N VAL A 17 2.17 5.31 -19.65
CA VAL A 17 1.64 4.77 -18.39
C VAL A 17 0.30 4.07 -18.65
N LYS A 18 0.31 2.74 -18.53
CA LYS A 18 -0.91 1.92 -18.59
C LYS A 18 -1.64 2.02 -17.26
N ARG A 19 -2.96 2.22 -17.29
CA ARG A 19 -3.79 2.30 -16.08
C ARG A 19 -4.70 1.08 -15.97
N LEU A 20 -4.60 0.37 -14.85
CA LEU A 20 -5.57 -0.65 -14.47
C LEU A 20 -6.62 -0.03 -13.55
N HIS A 21 -7.89 -0.29 -13.83
CA HIS A 21 -9.03 0.20 -13.05
C HIS A 21 -10.13 -0.87 -12.98
N GLY A 22 -11.02 -0.78 -11.98
CA GLY A 22 -12.09 -1.76 -11.76
C GLY A 22 -11.58 -3.13 -11.31
N VAL A 23 -10.33 -3.23 -10.85
CA VAL A 23 -9.74 -4.49 -10.40
C VAL A 23 -10.10 -4.74 -8.94
N HIS A 24 -10.84 -5.81 -8.69
CA HIS A 24 -11.11 -6.29 -7.33
C HIS A 24 -9.92 -7.10 -6.80
N GLY A 25 -9.32 -6.63 -5.70
CA GLY A 25 -8.25 -7.31 -4.98
C GLY A 25 -6.85 -6.92 -5.46
N MET A 26 -5.95 -6.68 -4.50
CA MET A 26 -4.59 -6.18 -4.76
C MET A 26 -3.73 -7.19 -5.53
N ARG A 27 -3.72 -8.48 -5.14
CA ARG A 27 -2.93 -9.51 -5.86
C ARG A 27 -3.31 -9.62 -7.33
N ARG A 28 -4.62 -9.56 -7.63
CA ARG A 28 -5.11 -9.56 -9.00
C ARG A 28 -4.61 -8.33 -9.76
N ALA A 29 -4.61 -7.15 -9.14
CA ALA A 29 -4.07 -5.94 -9.76
C ALA A 29 -2.59 -6.08 -10.09
N TYR A 30 -1.78 -6.62 -9.16
CA TYR A 30 -0.37 -6.92 -9.40
C TYR A 30 -0.16 -7.93 -10.55
N ARG A 31 -0.86 -9.07 -10.55
CA ARG A 31 -0.77 -10.07 -11.65
C ARG A 31 -1.13 -9.46 -13.00
N LEU A 32 -2.22 -8.69 -13.07
CA LEU A 32 -2.64 -7.98 -14.29
C LEU A 32 -1.59 -6.95 -14.75
N CYS A 33 -0.89 -6.26 -13.84
CA CYS A 33 0.22 -5.38 -14.22
C CYS A 33 1.28 -6.16 -15.01
N ALA A 34 1.61 -7.38 -14.59
CA ALA A 34 2.60 -8.24 -15.25
C ALA A 34 2.14 -8.79 -16.61
N GLU A 35 0.83 -8.83 -16.85
CA GLU A 35 0.24 -9.24 -18.13
C GLU A 35 0.24 -8.10 -19.14
N VAL A 36 -0.01 -6.87 -18.69
CA VAL A 36 -0.12 -5.72 -19.59
C VAL A 36 1.22 -5.06 -19.92
N VAL A 37 2.31 -5.43 -19.27
CA VAL A 37 3.65 -4.87 -19.53
C VAL A 37 4.54 -5.85 -20.29
N ASP A 38 5.24 -5.32 -21.30
CA ASP A 38 6.13 -6.10 -22.15
C ASP A 38 7.58 -6.13 -21.63
N ARG A 39 7.92 -5.22 -20.71
CA ARG A 39 9.27 -5.09 -20.13
C ARG A 39 9.41 -5.97 -18.90
N GLU A 40 10.60 -6.53 -18.72
CA GLU A 40 10.90 -7.35 -17.55
C GLU A 40 10.94 -6.53 -16.26
N GLN A 41 11.47 -5.31 -16.31
CA GLN A 41 11.42 -4.38 -15.19
C GLN A 41 10.55 -3.18 -15.56
N PHE A 42 9.68 -2.78 -14.65
CA PHE A 42 8.78 -1.64 -14.88
C PHE A 42 8.40 -0.94 -13.57
N PHE A 43 8.04 0.33 -13.68
CA PHE A 43 7.48 1.07 -12.55
C PHE A 43 6.02 0.71 -12.33
N LEU A 44 5.67 0.45 -11.07
CA LEU A 44 4.30 0.24 -10.60
C LEU A 44 3.99 1.29 -9.55
N ALA A 45 2.97 2.10 -9.80
CA ALA A 45 2.45 3.10 -8.86
C ALA A 45 1.03 2.71 -8.43
N ASP A 46 0.77 2.76 -7.13
CA ASP A 46 -0.58 2.54 -6.61
C ASP A 46 -1.55 3.65 -7.09
N GLY A 47 -2.83 3.31 -7.21
CA GLY A 47 -3.83 4.20 -7.83
C GLY A 47 -4.10 5.50 -7.06
N ASP A 48 -3.66 5.57 -5.80
CA ASP A 48 -3.73 6.74 -4.92
C ASP A 48 -2.37 7.42 -4.72
N PHE A 49 -1.31 6.99 -5.42
CA PHE A 49 0.01 7.57 -5.28
C PHE A 49 0.17 8.87 -6.09
N ALA A 50 0.63 9.92 -5.41
CA ALA A 50 1.03 11.18 -5.99
C ALA A 50 2.56 11.25 -6.05
N ILE A 51 3.13 10.79 -7.17
CA ILE A 51 4.58 10.84 -7.43
C ILE A 51 5.12 12.27 -7.33
N GLY A 52 6.26 12.46 -6.66
CA GLY A 52 6.92 13.75 -6.49
C GLY A 52 7.35 14.33 -7.85
N PRO A 53 7.24 15.65 -8.06
CA PRO A 53 7.63 16.25 -9.32
C PRO A 53 9.14 16.18 -9.58
N GLY A 54 9.95 16.00 -8.53
CA GLY A 54 11.40 15.83 -8.62
C GLY A 54 11.86 14.38 -8.72
N PHE A 55 10.94 13.41 -8.80
CA PHE A 55 11.35 12.02 -9.04
C PHE A 55 11.86 11.88 -10.47
N ASP A 56 13.13 11.52 -10.62
CA ASP A 56 13.75 11.31 -11.93
C ASP A 56 13.83 9.80 -12.24
N PRO A 57 13.00 9.27 -13.15
CA PRO A 57 13.05 7.86 -13.53
C PRO A 57 14.32 7.48 -14.28
N THR A 58 15.06 8.44 -14.85
CA THR A 58 16.27 8.20 -15.63
C THR A 58 17.50 7.99 -14.76
N ALA A 59 17.47 8.48 -13.53
CA ALA A 59 18.49 8.26 -12.51
C ALA A 59 18.30 6.93 -11.74
N VAL A 60 17.24 6.16 -12.05
CA VAL A 60 16.95 4.91 -11.37
C VAL A 60 17.68 3.76 -12.05
N GLU A 61 18.66 3.20 -11.34
CA GLU A 61 19.35 1.99 -11.77
C GLU A 61 18.40 0.79 -11.86
N PRO A 62 18.58 -0.10 -12.85
CA PRO A 62 17.88 -1.39 -12.88
C PRO A 62 18.06 -2.17 -11.58
N LEU A 63 17.15 -3.11 -11.34
CA LEU A 63 17.26 -4.03 -10.22
C LEU A 63 18.38 -5.05 -10.49
N ASP A 64 19.22 -5.31 -9.50
CA ASP A 64 20.24 -6.35 -9.52
C ASP A 64 19.65 -7.76 -9.65
N GLU A 65 20.48 -8.73 -10.00
CA GLU A 65 20.11 -10.15 -10.04
C GLU A 65 19.61 -10.64 -8.67
N GLY A 66 18.52 -11.42 -8.68
CA GLY A 66 17.90 -11.97 -7.48
C GLY A 66 17.10 -10.96 -6.64
N VAL A 67 17.04 -9.69 -7.03
CA VAL A 67 16.09 -8.71 -6.47
C VAL A 67 14.76 -8.88 -7.20
N SER A 68 13.63 -8.67 -6.57
CA SER A 68 12.33 -8.71 -7.28
C SER A 68 11.64 -7.37 -7.34
N MET A 69 11.92 -6.53 -6.35
CA MET A 69 11.30 -5.23 -6.22
C MET A 69 12.21 -4.28 -5.47
N ARG A 70 12.21 -3.02 -5.89
CA ARG A 70 12.65 -1.88 -5.09
C ARG A 70 11.44 -1.02 -4.76
N VAL A 71 11.24 -0.72 -3.49
CA VAL A 71 10.13 0.08 -2.97
C VAL A 71 10.66 1.46 -2.57
N TRP A 72 10.00 2.51 -3.04
CA TRP A 72 10.31 3.87 -2.57
C TRP A 72 9.41 4.24 -1.39
N PRO A 73 9.98 4.81 -0.31
CA PRO A 73 9.21 5.46 0.73
C PRO A 73 8.21 6.48 0.16
N ALA A 74 7.05 6.55 0.79
CA ALA A 74 6.02 7.53 0.50
C ALA A 74 5.61 8.25 1.78
N VAL A 75 5.31 9.54 1.68
CA VAL A 75 4.79 10.32 2.80
C VAL A 75 3.34 9.92 3.07
N ASN A 76 3.03 9.74 4.35
CA ASN A 76 1.68 9.63 4.87
C ASN A 76 1.01 11.00 4.98
N PRO A 77 -0.06 11.27 4.22
CA PRO A 77 -0.71 12.58 4.21
C PRO A 77 -1.37 12.93 5.55
N ILE A 78 -1.66 11.94 6.39
CA ILE A 78 -2.34 12.11 7.68
C ILE A 78 -1.34 12.35 8.81
N ASN A 79 -0.27 11.56 8.89
CA ASN A 79 0.64 11.59 10.04
C ASN A 79 2.09 12.00 9.72
N GLY A 80 2.41 12.23 8.44
CA GLY A 80 3.71 12.73 8.00
C GLY A 80 4.85 11.72 8.00
N LEU A 81 4.64 10.48 8.46
CA LEU A 81 5.64 9.43 8.39
C LEU A 81 6.00 9.11 6.93
N SER A 82 7.27 8.83 6.65
CA SER A 82 7.73 8.36 5.35
C SER A 82 8.39 6.99 5.46
N TYR A 83 7.81 6.01 4.78
CA TYR A 83 8.31 4.63 4.73
C TYR A 83 7.62 3.85 3.59
N GLY A 84 8.03 2.59 3.38
CA GLY A 84 7.41 1.73 2.38
C GLY A 84 6.05 1.20 2.82
N TYR A 85 4.97 1.87 2.43
CA TYR A 85 3.59 1.37 2.52
C TYR A 85 2.80 1.90 1.32
N GLY A 86 2.52 1.01 0.37
CA GLY A 86 2.04 1.45 -0.95
C GLY A 86 3.04 2.38 -1.65
N GLY A 87 2.58 3.21 -2.57
CA GLY A 87 3.39 4.16 -3.34
C GLY A 87 4.00 3.63 -4.64
N LEU A 88 5.27 3.98 -4.91
CA LEU A 88 6.00 3.61 -6.13
C LEU A 88 6.93 2.41 -5.91
N LYS A 89 6.97 1.50 -6.89
CA LYS A 89 7.93 0.40 -6.95
C LYS A 89 8.54 0.28 -8.35
N LEU A 90 9.76 -0.26 -8.41
CA LEU A 90 10.36 -0.85 -9.60
C LEU A 90 10.30 -2.36 -9.38
N ILE A 91 9.74 -3.10 -10.33
CA ILE A 91 9.41 -4.51 -10.09
C ILE A 91 9.71 -5.38 -11.31
N ARG A 92 10.12 -6.63 -11.04
CA ARG A 92 10.23 -7.69 -12.05
C ARG A 92 8.88 -8.28 -12.41
N ARG A 93 8.62 -8.37 -13.71
CA ARG A 93 7.44 -9.00 -14.28
C ARG A 93 7.40 -10.50 -13.98
N SER A 94 8.55 -11.18 -14.06
CA SER A 94 8.68 -12.59 -13.67
C SER A 94 8.28 -12.84 -12.22
N ALA A 95 8.79 -12.02 -11.29
CA ALA A 95 8.48 -12.13 -9.86
C ALA A 95 6.97 -12.02 -9.57
N LEU A 96 6.24 -11.19 -10.32
CA LEU A 96 4.78 -11.09 -10.18
C LEU A 96 4.02 -12.32 -10.66
N ARG A 97 4.54 -13.02 -11.67
CA ARG A 97 3.96 -14.26 -12.18
C ARG A 97 4.18 -15.42 -11.22
N GLU A 98 5.29 -15.39 -10.49
CA GLU A 98 5.69 -16.39 -9.49
C GLU A 98 5.24 -16.03 -8.07
N MET A 99 4.51 -14.93 -7.90
CA MET A 99 4.04 -14.45 -6.60
C MET A 99 3.17 -15.50 -5.89
N GLY A 100 3.59 -15.89 -4.69
CA GLY A 100 2.90 -16.81 -3.80
C GLY A 100 1.70 -16.20 -3.09
N GLU A 101 1.33 -16.80 -1.95
CA GLU A 101 0.05 -16.54 -1.27
C GLU A 101 0.18 -15.83 0.09
N ALA A 102 1.40 -15.44 0.50
CA ALA A 102 1.67 -14.73 1.75
C ALA A 102 0.84 -13.43 1.85
N VAL A 103 0.40 -13.02 3.05
CA VAL A 103 -0.58 -11.92 3.17
C VAL A 103 0.00 -10.60 2.67
N ASP A 104 1.25 -10.30 3.00
CA ASP A 104 2.00 -9.22 2.37
C ASP A 104 2.42 -9.62 0.96
N VAL A 105 2.20 -8.73 -0.01
CA VAL A 105 2.69 -8.94 -1.38
C VAL A 105 4.21 -8.97 -1.41
N LEU A 106 4.89 -8.16 -0.61
CA LEU A 106 6.36 -8.15 -0.57
C LEU A 106 6.89 -9.51 -0.11
N ALA A 107 6.28 -10.10 0.93
CA ALA A 107 6.58 -11.45 1.42
C ALA A 107 6.20 -12.57 0.44
N ALA A 108 5.27 -12.32 -0.48
CA ALA A 108 4.83 -13.28 -1.46
C ALA A 108 5.71 -13.32 -2.73
N LEU A 109 6.59 -12.34 -2.93
CA LEU A 109 7.47 -12.31 -4.09
C LEU A 109 8.68 -13.22 -3.88
N PRO A 110 9.17 -13.90 -4.93
CA PRO A 110 10.46 -14.56 -4.87
C PRO A 110 11.58 -13.51 -4.71
N GLY A 111 12.78 -13.92 -4.32
CA GLY A 111 13.96 -13.03 -4.31
C GLY A 111 13.96 -11.95 -3.22
N ARG A 112 14.90 -11.02 -3.33
CA ARG A 112 15.10 -9.94 -2.34
C ARG A 112 14.24 -8.72 -2.66
N ILE A 113 13.83 -8.01 -1.62
CA ILE A 113 13.15 -6.72 -1.71
C ILE A 113 14.09 -5.64 -1.20
N GLU A 114 14.24 -4.57 -1.96
CA GLU A 114 15.05 -3.41 -1.61
C GLU A 114 14.15 -2.23 -1.23
N PHE A 115 14.62 -1.40 -0.32
CA PHE A 115 14.00 -0.13 0.02
C PHE A 115 14.92 1.01 -0.40
N ALA A 116 14.42 1.88 -1.28
CA ALA A 116 15.15 3.09 -1.65
C ALA A 116 15.25 4.04 -0.45
N GLN A 117 16.31 4.84 -0.39
CA GLN A 117 16.52 5.81 0.68
C GLN A 117 15.65 7.07 0.49
N GLU A 118 15.33 7.39 -0.76
CA GLU A 118 14.63 8.62 -1.12
C GLU A 118 13.12 8.44 -1.17
N THR A 119 12.39 9.46 -0.74
CA THR A 119 10.93 9.47 -0.81
C THR A 119 10.46 9.81 -2.22
N ALA A 120 9.65 8.96 -2.84
CA ALA A 120 9.18 9.17 -4.21
C ALA A 120 7.89 10.01 -4.31
N GLY A 121 7.19 10.29 -3.22
CA GLY A 121 5.93 11.03 -3.27
C GLY A 121 5.05 10.83 -2.05
N ILE A 122 3.73 10.97 -2.24
CA ILE A 122 2.71 10.91 -1.17
C ILE A 122 1.67 9.86 -1.53
N THR A 123 1.36 8.93 -0.63
CA THR A 123 0.23 7.99 -0.81
C THR A 123 -1.05 8.70 -0.37
N ARG A 124 -1.82 9.25 -1.31
CA ARG A 124 -3.03 10.05 -1.00
C ARG A 124 -4.22 9.15 -0.70
N PHE A 125 -4.12 8.31 0.33
CA PHE A 125 -5.19 7.41 0.74
C PHE A 125 -6.34 8.13 1.45
N ASN A 126 -6.15 9.38 1.90
CA ASN A 126 -7.16 10.19 2.58
C ASN A 126 -8.20 10.81 1.62
N GLN A 127 -8.80 10.00 0.76
CA GLN A 127 -9.77 10.46 -0.28
C GLN A 127 -11.23 10.38 0.14
N SER A 128 -11.50 9.68 1.23
CA SER A 128 -12.84 9.43 1.80
C SER A 128 -12.65 8.88 3.21
N PRO A 129 -13.70 8.84 4.05
CA PRO A 129 -13.69 8.10 5.30
C PRO A 129 -13.25 6.63 5.15
N PHE A 130 -13.82 5.91 4.18
CA PHE A 130 -13.50 4.50 3.95
C PHE A 130 -12.03 4.26 3.58
N HIS A 131 -11.49 5.02 2.62
CA HIS A 131 -10.09 4.89 2.20
C HIS A 131 -9.11 5.21 3.34
N ALA A 132 -9.39 6.25 4.15
CA ALA A 132 -8.60 6.58 5.33
C ALA A 132 -8.63 5.48 6.39
N TRP A 133 -9.83 5.00 6.73
CA TRP A 133 -10.02 3.87 7.65
C TRP A 133 -9.30 2.62 7.15
N LYS A 134 -9.48 2.25 5.87
CA LYS A 134 -8.89 1.05 5.27
C LYS A 134 -7.36 1.09 5.34
N ALA A 135 -6.75 2.24 5.08
CA ALA A 135 -5.30 2.41 5.18
C ALA A 135 -4.80 2.17 6.60
N GLY A 136 -5.39 2.85 7.60
CA GLY A 136 -5.04 2.65 9.01
C GLY A 136 -5.29 1.22 9.49
N PHE A 137 -6.43 0.64 9.12
CA PHE A 137 -6.80 -0.74 9.45
C PHE A 137 -5.77 -1.74 8.95
N ARG A 138 -5.45 -1.68 7.66
CA ARG A 138 -4.52 -2.63 7.03
C ARG A 138 -3.12 -2.50 7.60
N GLU A 139 -2.65 -1.27 7.72
CA GLU A 139 -1.29 -0.98 8.19
C GLU A 139 -1.10 -1.44 9.64
N CYS A 140 -1.98 -1.02 10.56
CA CYS A 140 -1.82 -1.38 11.96
C CYS A 140 -2.14 -2.86 12.25
N ALA A 141 -2.96 -3.53 11.44
CA ALA A 141 -3.11 -4.98 11.52
C ALA A 141 -1.81 -5.70 11.16
N MET A 142 -1.12 -5.29 10.09
CA MET A 142 0.19 -5.84 9.72
C MET A 142 1.25 -5.56 10.78
N LEU A 143 1.34 -4.32 11.28
CA LEU A 143 2.27 -3.94 12.33
C LEU A 143 2.04 -4.74 13.62
N ALA A 144 0.77 -4.93 14.03
CA ALA A 144 0.41 -5.67 15.23
C ALA A 144 0.66 -7.18 15.11
N ARG A 145 0.57 -7.75 13.90
CA ARG A 145 0.90 -9.16 13.65
C ARG A 145 2.41 -9.42 13.66
N GLY A 146 3.22 -8.37 13.48
CA GLY A 146 4.64 -8.45 13.18
C GLY A 146 4.88 -8.46 11.68
N SER A 147 5.78 -7.59 11.21
CA SER A 147 6.16 -7.52 9.80
C SER A 147 6.72 -8.85 9.32
N GLU A 148 6.17 -9.40 8.23
CA GLU A 148 6.71 -10.60 7.56
C GLU A 148 8.11 -10.36 6.98
N TYR A 149 8.55 -9.09 6.87
CA TYR A 149 9.83 -8.70 6.27
C TYR A 149 10.82 -8.04 7.26
N GLY A 150 10.62 -8.20 8.58
CA GLY A 150 11.64 -7.91 9.59
C GLY A 150 11.81 -6.44 9.99
N MET A 151 10.75 -5.81 10.52
CA MET A 151 10.87 -4.51 11.20
C MET A 151 11.22 -4.67 12.68
N ALA A 152 12.07 -3.77 13.20
CA ALA A 152 12.37 -3.70 14.63
C ALA A 152 11.09 -3.39 15.44
N GLY A 153 10.97 -4.01 16.63
CA GLY A 153 9.75 -3.92 17.45
C GLY A 153 9.41 -2.49 17.92
N ASP A 154 10.44 -1.68 18.22
CA ASP A 154 10.25 -0.31 18.67
C ASP A 154 9.72 0.61 17.56
N ASP A 155 10.21 0.44 16.33
CA ASP A 155 9.71 1.16 15.16
C ASP A 155 8.24 0.83 14.88
N ALA A 156 7.86 -0.45 15.01
CA ALA A 156 6.47 -0.87 14.82
C ALA A 156 5.54 -0.24 15.87
N ARG A 157 5.97 -0.19 17.15
CA ARG A 157 5.20 0.44 18.23
C ARG A 157 5.00 1.94 17.99
N GLN A 158 6.07 2.66 17.66
CA GLN A 158 5.99 4.10 17.40
C GLN A 158 5.06 4.42 16.22
N ARG A 159 5.09 3.61 15.15
CA ARG A 159 4.18 3.77 14.01
C ARG A 159 2.73 3.54 14.42
N VAL A 160 2.45 2.48 15.17
CA VAL A 160 1.11 2.20 15.71
C VAL A 160 0.59 3.36 16.56
N GLU A 161 1.41 3.90 17.45
CA GLU A 161 1.05 5.07 18.27
C GLU A 161 0.73 6.29 17.39
N THR A 162 1.55 6.55 16.38
CA THR A 162 1.35 7.68 15.45
C THR A 162 0.05 7.54 14.63
N TRP A 163 -0.25 6.35 14.14
CA TRP A 163 -1.49 6.06 13.42
C TRP A 163 -2.73 6.22 14.32
N THR A 164 -2.68 5.67 15.53
CA THR A 164 -3.81 5.73 16.47
C THR A 164 -4.02 7.12 17.07
N ALA A 165 -3.00 7.96 17.13
CA ALA A 165 -3.10 9.35 17.59
C ALA A 165 -3.53 10.36 16.51
N SER A 166 -3.73 9.93 15.26
CA SER A 166 -4.04 10.84 14.15
C SER A 166 -5.42 11.49 14.28
N GLN A 167 -5.49 12.83 14.28
CA GLN A 167 -6.75 13.58 14.48
C GLN A 167 -6.91 14.83 13.61
N ASN A 168 -5.80 15.47 13.20
CA ASN A 168 -5.84 16.86 12.74
C ASN A 168 -5.99 17.05 11.22
N ARG A 169 -5.86 15.98 10.42
CA ARG A 169 -5.95 16.03 8.95
C ARG A 169 -7.33 15.55 8.49
N GLU A 170 -7.67 15.85 7.24
CA GLU A 170 -8.89 15.35 6.61
C GLU A 170 -8.96 13.81 6.71
N PHE A 171 -10.07 13.31 7.24
CA PHE A 171 -10.32 11.89 7.55
C PHE A 171 -9.32 11.23 8.53
N ALA A 172 -8.51 12.00 9.27
CA ALA A 172 -7.55 11.47 10.24
C ALA A 172 -8.21 10.64 11.34
N THR A 173 -9.38 11.05 11.81
CA THR A 173 -10.16 10.31 12.82
C THR A 173 -10.58 8.92 12.31
N TYR A 174 -10.95 8.80 11.03
CA TYR A 174 -11.25 7.50 10.40
C TYR A 174 -9.99 6.64 10.26
N ALA A 175 -8.86 7.23 9.87
CA ALA A 175 -7.59 6.50 9.83
C ALA A 175 -7.18 5.98 11.22
N ALA A 176 -7.34 6.79 12.27
CA ALA A 176 -7.05 6.39 13.63
C ALA A 176 -8.04 5.35 14.19
N ALA A 177 -9.32 5.43 13.81
CA ALA A 177 -10.31 4.40 14.11
C ALA A 177 -9.94 3.07 13.44
N GLY A 178 -9.65 3.11 12.13
CA GLY A 178 -9.17 1.95 11.38
C GLY A 178 -7.92 1.34 12.02
N ALA A 179 -6.94 2.16 12.38
CA ALA A 179 -5.73 1.71 13.07
C ALA A 179 -6.03 0.93 14.35
N ARG A 180 -6.90 1.46 15.23
CA ARG A 180 -7.33 0.77 16.46
C ARG A 180 -8.04 -0.55 16.17
N GLU A 181 -8.97 -0.54 15.21
CA GLU A 181 -9.72 -1.74 14.82
C GLU A 181 -8.82 -2.81 14.18
N GLY A 182 -7.82 -2.41 13.40
CA GLY A 182 -6.85 -3.30 12.77
C GLY A 182 -5.98 -4.04 13.80
N ILE A 183 -5.59 -3.37 14.89
CA ILE A 183 -4.84 -3.98 16.00
C ILE A 183 -5.71 -5.04 16.70
N VAL A 184 -6.97 -4.72 16.96
CA VAL A 184 -7.92 -5.68 17.56
C VAL A 184 -8.09 -6.90 16.66
N PHE A 185 -8.34 -6.66 15.36
CA PHE A 185 -8.46 -7.71 14.35
C PHE A 185 -7.21 -8.62 14.30
N ALA A 186 -6.00 -8.04 14.33
CA ALA A 186 -4.77 -8.83 14.31
C ALA A 186 -4.64 -9.75 15.54
N ARG A 187 -5.04 -9.27 16.72
CA ARG A 187 -5.04 -10.06 17.97
C ARG A 187 -6.08 -11.18 17.94
N GLU A 188 -7.25 -10.93 17.38
CA GLU A 188 -8.30 -11.94 17.18
C GLU A 188 -7.83 -13.01 16.19
N ALA A 189 -7.29 -12.60 15.05
CA ALA A 189 -6.79 -13.48 14.00
C ALA A 189 -5.52 -14.27 14.40
N ALA A 190 -4.80 -13.88 15.46
CA ALA A 190 -3.72 -14.69 16.01
C ALA A 190 -4.21 -16.08 16.49
N ARG A 191 -5.51 -16.23 16.79
CA ARG A 191 -6.14 -17.50 17.17
C ARG A 191 -6.66 -18.30 15.98
N ASP A 192 -6.83 -17.66 14.82
CA ASP A 192 -7.26 -18.27 13.57
C ASP A 192 -6.56 -17.57 12.38
N PRO A 193 -5.37 -18.03 11.99
CA PRO A 193 -4.54 -17.37 10.98
C PRO A 193 -5.23 -17.19 9.62
N LYS A 194 -6.23 -18.03 9.29
CA LYS A 194 -6.98 -17.91 8.03
C LYS A 194 -7.79 -16.62 7.99
N GLN A 195 -8.28 -16.13 9.12
CA GLN A 195 -9.04 -14.88 9.19
C GLN A 195 -8.20 -13.67 8.80
N PHE A 196 -6.89 -13.72 9.01
CA PHE A 196 -6.02 -12.61 8.65
C PHE A 196 -6.01 -12.34 7.13
N GLY A 197 -6.35 -13.35 6.31
CA GLY A 197 -6.52 -13.18 4.87
C GLY A 197 -7.62 -12.18 4.46
N HIS A 198 -8.65 -11.98 5.30
CA HIS A 198 -9.69 -10.98 5.08
C HIS A 198 -9.16 -9.55 4.99
N LEU A 199 -7.96 -9.31 5.54
CA LEU A 199 -7.26 -8.04 5.38
C LEU A 199 -7.17 -7.61 3.91
N ASN A 200 -7.02 -8.57 2.99
CA ASN A 200 -6.89 -8.37 1.55
C ASN A 200 -8.20 -8.47 0.75
N ASP A 201 -9.34 -8.70 1.40
CA ASP A 201 -10.65 -8.80 0.76
C ASP A 201 -11.35 -7.42 0.75
N PRO A 202 -11.51 -6.76 -0.43
CA PRO A 202 -12.14 -5.45 -0.50
C PRO A 202 -13.62 -5.45 -0.08
N THR A 203 -14.34 -6.54 -0.33
CA THR A 203 -15.76 -6.68 0.00
C THR A 203 -15.91 -6.81 1.52
N TRP A 204 -15.10 -7.66 2.14
CA TRP A 204 -15.09 -7.81 3.60
C TRP A 204 -14.73 -6.50 4.31
N LEU A 205 -13.70 -5.79 3.83
CA LEU A 205 -13.32 -4.49 4.38
C LEU A 205 -14.44 -3.45 4.28
N ARG A 206 -15.16 -3.42 3.14
CA ARG A 206 -16.29 -2.52 2.96
C ARG A 206 -17.44 -2.86 3.91
N ALA A 207 -17.78 -4.13 4.03
CA ALA A 207 -18.82 -4.60 4.94
C ALA A 207 -18.47 -4.26 6.40
N ARG A 208 -17.24 -4.54 6.84
CA ARG A 208 -16.77 -4.21 8.19
C ARG A 208 -16.86 -2.71 8.48
N PHE A 209 -16.36 -1.88 7.56
CA PHE A 209 -16.46 -0.43 7.71
C PHE A 209 -17.91 0.04 7.86
N THR A 210 -18.80 -0.48 7.00
CA THR A 210 -20.21 -0.10 6.98
C THR A 210 -20.93 -0.48 8.28
N THR A 211 -20.66 -1.67 8.81
CA THR A 211 -21.24 -2.13 10.08
C THR A 211 -20.87 -1.22 11.27
N VAL A 212 -19.65 -0.68 11.28
CA VAL A 212 -19.14 0.12 12.41
C VAL A 212 -19.41 1.62 12.23
N HIS A 213 -19.32 2.14 11.00
CA HIS A 213 -19.32 3.58 10.70
C HIS A 213 -20.55 4.05 9.91
N GLY A 214 -21.42 3.13 9.48
CA GLY A 214 -22.66 3.41 8.75
C GLY A 214 -22.48 3.72 7.25
N ASP A 215 -23.57 3.58 6.50
CA ASP A 215 -23.61 3.75 5.02
C ASP A 215 -23.31 5.19 4.54
N GLN A 216 -23.51 6.21 5.37
CA GLN A 216 -23.26 7.59 4.93
C GLN A 216 -21.76 7.91 4.83
N ALA A 217 -20.91 7.19 5.55
CA ALA A 217 -19.45 7.36 5.48
C ALA A 217 -18.81 6.65 4.27
N VAL A 218 -19.59 5.86 3.54
CA VAL A 218 -19.17 5.04 2.39
C VAL A 218 -19.10 5.86 1.11
N SER A 219 -19.92 6.91 0.99
CA SER A 219 -20.10 7.69 -0.26
C SER A 219 -19.41 9.06 -0.26
N GLY A 220 -18.86 9.49 0.88
CA GLY A 220 -18.11 10.74 1.03
C GLY A 220 -16.64 10.63 0.64
#